data_AF-A0A428WQ18-F1
#
_entry.id   AF-A0A428WQ18-F1
#
_cell.length_a   1.000
_cell.length_b   1.000
_cell.length_c   1.000
_cell.angle_alpha   90.00
_cell.angle_beta   90.00
_cell.angle_gamma   90.00
#
_symmetry.space_group_name_H-M   'P 1'
#
loop_
_entity.id
_entity.type
_entity.pdbx_description
1 polymer ?
#
loop_
_entity_poly.entity_id
_entity_poly.type
_entity_poly.pdbx_seq_one_letter_code
_entity_poly.pdbx_strand_id
1 'polypeptide(L)'
;MVRRACALVLTVLVAAVASIAWAVAAPSPASAGPLRAPGGACDVEEWRADIPGCVKRLEEVTGDRVTCLKPPTPSAPDSGLAGWFAERPASSKLNGPQGIYSQYGYAGYSFSTYDLDGGCAGTLAEPESKFETTVANGEFMIATAVIGASNALRERAWDPQALWGWADPLVDQATKAVYEKVFSVFGVITLAVVGLYLIWRSQQADMGAATTTAGWAILIMVAVTAIAAWPVKSANIADQTLVTTLGVVHDAVGPRAQNTAAGKCDNPTPGACDDNRPPAVRASDTVTETMLYRNWLRGVLGSADSDTAQKYGRALYDARSFSWDEAQKMRDNPKTRPSTITAKQDQWKRIAETIRIDDPEAYDYLRGVNGMDRIGAGFIAVLAALMFAMFDLTASLLVLLGFLIFRWAV
;
A
#
# COMPACT_ATOMS: atom_id res chain seq x y z
N MET A 1 -18.63 38.68 6.42
CA MET A 1 -17.68 37.98 7.30
C MET A 1 -18.38 37.12 8.36
N VAL A 2 -19.44 37.61 9.02
CA VAL A 2 -20.21 36.86 10.05
C VAL A 2 -20.71 35.49 9.60
N ARG A 3 -21.24 35.34 8.37
CA ARG A 3 -21.71 34.04 7.84
C ARG A 3 -20.60 32.98 7.70
N ARG A 4 -19.37 33.39 7.37
CA ARG A 4 -18.22 32.48 7.25
C ARG A 4 -17.69 32.06 8.62
N ALA A 5 -17.72 32.97 9.60
CA ALA A 5 -17.40 32.66 10.99
C ALA A 5 -18.44 31.72 11.62
N CYS A 6 -19.74 31.93 11.37
CA CYS A 6 -20.79 31.02 11.84
C CYS A 6 -20.67 29.62 11.23
N ALA A 7 -20.35 29.51 9.94
CA ALA A 7 -20.12 28.21 9.31
C ALA A 7 -18.93 27.47 9.92
N LEU A 8 -17.83 28.19 10.20
CA LEU A 8 -16.62 27.61 10.80
C LEU A 8 -16.85 27.16 12.24
N VAL A 9 -17.61 27.94 13.02
CA VAL A 9 -18.02 27.58 14.39
C VAL A 9 -18.97 26.38 14.39
N LEU A 10 -19.89 26.29 13.42
CA LEU A 10 -20.79 25.15 13.30
C LEU A 10 -20.03 23.87 12.94
N THR A 11 -19.04 23.95 12.04
CA THR A 11 -18.20 22.81 11.69
C THR A 11 -17.33 22.34 12.85
N VAL A 12 -16.81 23.27 13.67
CA VAL A 12 -16.03 22.93 14.86
C VAL A 12 -16.92 22.30 15.94
N LEU A 13 -18.14 22.79 16.12
CA LEU A 13 -19.11 22.20 17.05
C LEU A 13 -19.55 20.79 16.62
N VAL A 14 -19.80 20.57 15.33
CA VAL A 14 -20.14 19.23 14.83
C VAL A 14 -18.97 18.26 15.00
N ALA A 15 -17.73 18.69 14.74
CA ALA A 15 -16.54 17.88 14.97
C ALA A 15 -16.31 17.56 16.46
N ALA A 16 -16.58 18.53 17.36
CA ALA A 16 -16.46 18.35 18.80
C ALA A 16 -17.55 17.44 19.39
N VAL A 17 -18.79 17.49 18.86
CA VAL A 17 -19.87 16.59 19.28
C VAL A 17 -19.62 15.17 18.75
N ALA A 18 -19.08 15.03 17.54
CA ALA A 18 -18.70 13.73 16.98
C ALA A 18 -17.56 13.05 17.77
N SER A 19 -16.58 13.81 18.26
CA SER A 19 -15.48 13.27 19.07
C SER A 19 -15.90 12.88 20.49
N ILE A 20 -16.92 13.55 21.07
CA ILE A 20 -17.48 13.18 22.38
C ILE A 20 -18.43 11.98 22.26
N ALA A 21 -19.19 11.87 21.17
CA ALA A 21 -20.07 10.72 20.94
C ALA A 21 -19.27 9.41 20.81
N TRP A 22 -18.04 9.46 20.27
CA TRP A 22 -17.16 8.29 20.16
C TRP A 22 -16.60 7.82 21.52
N ALA A 23 -16.48 8.72 22.50
CA ALA A 23 -15.96 8.40 23.83
C ALA A 23 -17.05 7.85 24.80
N VAL A 24 -18.32 8.11 24.53
CA VAL A 24 -19.44 7.72 25.42
C VAL A 24 -20.31 6.61 24.83
N ALA A 25 -20.35 6.46 23.50
CA ALA A 25 -21.01 5.34 22.84
C ALA A 25 -19.98 4.27 22.45
N ALA A 26 -19.42 3.58 23.45
CA ALA A 26 -18.85 2.27 23.18
C ALA A 26 -20.03 1.35 22.80
N PRO A 27 -20.12 0.82 21.57
CA PRO A 27 -21.11 -0.20 21.27
C PRO A 27 -20.87 -1.37 22.23
N SER A 28 -21.93 -1.80 22.91
CA SER A 28 -21.88 -3.00 23.75
C SER A 28 -21.30 -4.14 22.91
N PRO A 29 -20.22 -4.81 23.35
CA PRO A 29 -19.74 -5.98 22.65
C PRO A 29 -20.87 -7.01 22.68
N ALA A 30 -21.38 -7.39 21.50
CA ALA A 30 -22.20 -8.58 21.38
C ALA A 30 -21.36 -9.76 21.87
N SER A 31 -21.69 -10.27 23.05
CA SER A 31 -21.06 -11.45 23.62
C SER A 31 -21.54 -12.67 22.85
N ALA A 32 -20.81 -13.06 21.81
CA ALA A 32 -20.93 -14.40 21.24
C ALA A 32 -20.44 -15.39 22.30
N GLY A 33 -21.32 -16.29 22.73
CA GLY A 33 -20.94 -17.39 23.63
C GLY A 33 -19.92 -18.32 22.96
N PRO A 34 -19.19 -19.16 23.72
CA PRO A 34 -18.20 -20.05 23.17
C PRO A 34 -18.90 -21.20 22.42
N LEU A 35 -19.21 -20.97 21.14
CA LEU A 35 -19.70 -22.00 20.24
C LEU A 35 -18.49 -22.63 19.54
N ARG A 36 -18.07 -23.79 20.07
CA ARG A 36 -17.27 -24.74 19.31
C ARG A 36 -18.15 -25.26 18.18
N ALA A 37 -17.84 -24.86 16.96
CA ALA A 37 -18.43 -25.44 15.76
C ALA A 37 -18.25 -26.97 15.79
N PRO A 38 -19.32 -27.76 15.62
CA PRO A 38 -19.17 -29.18 15.36
C PRO A 38 -18.76 -29.35 13.89
N GLY A 39 -17.53 -29.83 13.63
CA GLY A 39 -17.16 -30.32 12.29
C GLY A 39 -15.83 -29.84 11.68
N GLY A 40 -14.73 -29.74 12.43
CA GLY A 40 -13.40 -29.57 11.82
C GLY A 40 -13.01 -28.15 11.38
N ALA A 41 -13.76 -27.13 11.83
CA ALA A 41 -13.38 -25.73 11.68
C ALA A 41 -12.13 -25.41 12.50
N CYS A 42 -11.20 -24.69 11.89
CA CYS A 42 -9.95 -24.27 12.52
C CYS A 42 -10.18 -23.30 13.69
N ASP A 43 -9.24 -23.27 14.64
CA ASP A 43 -9.20 -22.20 15.63
C ASP A 43 -8.73 -20.86 15.01
N VAL A 44 -8.90 -19.75 15.71
CA VAL A 44 -8.51 -18.40 15.24
C VAL A 44 -7.05 -18.35 14.81
N GLU A 45 -6.16 -18.96 15.59
CA GLU A 45 -4.71 -18.94 15.30
C GLU A 45 -4.36 -19.79 14.07
N GLU A 46 -5.05 -20.92 13.90
CA GLU A 46 -4.90 -21.77 12.71
C GLU A 46 -5.41 -21.07 11.45
N TRP A 47 -6.55 -20.35 11.54
CA TRP A 47 -7.06 -19.51 10.46
C TRP A 47 -6.08 -18.41 10.05
N ARG A 48 -5.36 -17.83 11.03
CA ARG A 48 -4.33 -16.82 10.75
C ARG A 48 -3.08 -17.41 10.10
N ALA A 49 -2.74 -18.67 10.43
CA ALA A 49 -1.55 -19.34 9.93
C ALA A 49 -1.74 -19.98 8.54
N ASP A 50 -2.85 -20.67 8.29
CA ASP A 50 -3.09 -21.45 7.06
C ASP A 50 -4.54 -21.35 6.58
N ILE A 51 -4.89 -20.21 5.96
CA ILE A 51 -6.20 -19.99 5.35
C ILE A 51 -6.53 -21.08 4.32
N PRO A 52 -5.67 -21.41 3.33
CA PRO A 52 -6.01 -22.42 2.32
C PRO A 52 -6.25 -23.81 2.89
N GLY A 53 -5.45 -24.23 3.88
CA GLY A 53 -5.65 -25.51 4.57
C GLY A 53 -6.94 -25.55 5.36
N CYS A 54 -7.31 -24.44 6.01
CA CYS A 54 -8.58 -24.30 6.72
C CYS A 54 -9.79 -24.36 5.80
N VAL A 55 -9.76 -23.63 4.68
CA VAL A 55 -10.84 -23.66 3.68
C VAL A 55 -11.06 -25.07 3.13
N LYS A 56 -10.00 -25.85 2.92
CA LYS A 56 -10.09 -27.23 2.43
C LYS A 56 -10.76 -28.20 3.42
N ARG A 57 -10.73 -27.89 4.72
CA ARG A 57 -11.41 -28.68 5.75
C ARG A 57 -12.92 -28.42 5.81
N LEU A 58 -13.38 -27.32 5.23
CA LEU A 58 -14.80 -26.96 5.23
C LEU A 58 -15.60 -27.87 4.30
N GLU A 59 -16.81 -28.21 4.75
CA GLU A 59 -17.76 -29.01 4.00
C GLU A 59 -18.14 -28.32 2.68
N GLU A 60 -18.28 -29.12 1.63
CA GLU A 60 -18.73 -28.62 0.33
C GLU A 60 -20.21 -28.27 0.39
N VAL A 61 -20.53 -27.05 -0.05
CA VAL A 61 -21.93 -26.70 -0.30
C VAL A 61 -22.39 -27.50 -1.52
N THR A 62 -23.40 -28.35 -1.33
CA THR A 62 -23.93 -29.26 -2.37
C THR A 62 -25.47 -29.13 -2.49
N GLY A 63 -26.04 -29.73 -3.53
CA GLY A 63 -27.49 -29.78 -3.75
C GLY A 63 -28.10 -28.48 -4.28
N ASP A 64 -29.43 -28.37 -4.16
CA ASP A 64 -30.24 -27.28 -4.71
C ASP A 64 -29.79 -25.89 -4.23
N ARG A 65 -29.18 -25.81 -3.04
CA ARG A 65 -28.64 -24.58 -2.45
C ARG A 65 -27.56 -23.95 -3.33
N VAL A 66 -26.67 -24.74 -3.93
CA VAL A 66 -25.55 -24.24 -4.75
C VAL A 66 -26.06 -23.44 -5.96
N THR A 67 -27.13 -23.93 -6.59
CA THR A 67 -27.77 -23.29 -7.75
C THR A 67 -28.44 -21.96 -7.41
N CYS A 68 -28.79 -21.77 -6.13
CA CYS A 68 -29.47 -20.58 -5.64
C CYS A 68 -28.53 -19.49 -5.12
N LEU A 69 -27.29 -19.87 -4.74
CA LEU A 69 -26.31 -18.93 -4.20
C LEU A 69 -25.59 -18.18 -5.32
N LYS A 70 -25.57 -16.85 -5.22
CA LYS A 70 -24.86 -15.96 -6.16
C LYS A 70 -23.64 -15.34 -5.45
N PRO A 71 -22.48 -16.04 -5.42
CA PRO A 71 -21.28 -15.49 -4.81
C PRO A 71 -20.75 -14.28 -5.62
N PRO A 72 -20.10 -13.31 -4.94
CA PRO A 72 -19.54 -12.15 -5.61
C PRO A 72 -18.45 -12.53 -6.61
N THR A 73 -18.31 -11.75 -7.67
CA THR A 73 -17.16 -11.87 -8.59
C THR A 73 -15.94 -11.24 -7.93
N PRO A 74 -14.79 -11.95 -7.83
CA PRO A 74 -13.60 -11.36 -7.27
C PRO A 74 -13.09 -10.20 -8.11
N SER A 75 -12.45 -9.23 -7.46
CA SER A 75 -11.95 -8.00 -8.08
C SER A 75 -10.42 -7.99 -8.12
N ALA A 76 -9.85 -7.30 -9.11
CA ALA A 76 -8.41 -7.24 -9.29
C ALA A 76 -7.77 -6.16 -8.39
N PRO A 77 -6.47 -6.29 -8.03
CA PRO A 77 -5.77 -5.33 -7.17
C PRO A 77 -5.77 -3.88 -7.69
N ASP A 78 -5.86 -3.75 -9.01
CA ASP A 78 -5.84 -2.52 -9.82
C ASP A 78 -7.25 -2.14 -10.32
N SER A 79 -8.31 -2.66 -9.71
CA SER A 79 -9.69 -2.34 -10.07
C SER A 79 -10.27 -1.14 -9.30
N GLY A 80 -11.25 -0.46 -9.91
CA GLY A 80 -11.89 0.72 -9.32
C GLY A 80 -11.06 2.00 -9.41
N LEU A 81 -11.51 3.08 -8.76
CA LEU A 81 -10.83 4.38 -8.79
C LEU A 81 -9.45 4.34 -8.13
N ALA A 82 -9.30 3.55 -7.05
CA ALA A 82 -8.03 3.36 -6.39
C ALA A 82 -7.01 2.59 -7.26
N GLY A 83 -7.51 1.79 -8.21
CA GLY A 83 -6.70 1.11 -9.21
C GLY A 83 -5.83 2.05 -10.05
N TRP A 84 -6.24 3.30 -10.25
CA TRP A 84 -5.43 4.32 -10.94
C TRP A 84 -4.13 4.65 -10.20
N PHE A 85 -4.14 4.48 -8.87
CA PHE A 85 -3.01 4.71 -7.98
C PHE A 85 -2.30 3.42 -7.58
N ALA A 86 -2.85 2.25 -7.95
CA ALA A 86 -2.35 0.96 -7.51
C ALA A 86 -1.07 0.60 -8.28
N GLU A 87 0.03 0.43 -7.53
CA GLU A 87 1.28 -0.09 -8.05
C GLU A 87 1.65 -1.33 -7.24
N ARG A 88 2.08 -2.39 -7.92
CA ARG A 88 2.50 -3.62 -7.23
C ARG A 88 3.83 -3.34 -6.53
N PRO A 89 3.90 -3.34 -5.18
CA PRO A 89 5.15 -3.04 -4.49
C PRO A 89 6.18 -4.14 -4.78
N ALA A 90 7.46 -3.79 -4.93
CA ALA A 90 8.52 -4.77 -5.24
C ALA A 90 8.61 -5.88 -4.18
N SER A 91 8.36 -5.55 -2.90
CA SER A 91 8.31 -6.49 -1.79
C SER A 91 7.25 -7.58 -1.94
N SER A 92 6.16 -7.35 -2.70
CA SER A 92 5.13 -8.36 -2.96
C SER A 92 5.61 -9.53 -3.82
N LYS A 93 6.75 -9.39 -4.50
CA LYS A 93 7.40 -10.47 -5.28
C LYS A 93 8.38 -11.29 -4.45
N LEU A 94 8.71 -10.80 -3.26
CA LEU A 94 9.64 -11.44 -2.35
C LEU A 94 8.86 -12.31 -1.35
N ASN A 95 9.50 -13.37 -0.89
CA ASN A 95 9.00 -14.16 0.22
C ASN A 95 9.04 -13.32 1.51
N GLY A 96 8.24 -13.68 2.50
CA GLY A 96 8.16 -12.95 3.76
C GLY A 96 6.72 -12.61 4.16
N PRO A 97 6.54 -12.01 5.34
CA PRO A 97 5.24 -11.51 5.78
C PRO A 97 4.77 -10.38 4.84
N GLN A 98 3.56 -10.53 4.31
CA GLN A 98 2.91 -9.53 3.46
C GLN A 98 1.62 -9.03 4.14
N GLY A 99 1.34 -7.73 4.01
CA GLY A 99 0.07 -7.17 4.44
C GLY A 99 -0.99 -7.22 3.33
N ILE A 100 -2.20 -6.79 3.67
CA ILE A 100 -3.36 -6.86 2.78
C ILE A 100 -3.13 -6.06 1.50
N TYR A 101 -2.56 -4.86 1.60
CA TYR A 101 -2.28 -4.02 0.44
C TYR A 101 -1.15 -4.61 -0.43
N SER A 102 -0.09 -5.11 0.20
CA SER A 102 1.02 -5.76 -0.50
C SER A 102 0.58 -6.99 -1.30
N GLN A 103 -0.39 -7.75 -0.80
CA GLN A 103 -0.87 -8.99 -1.45
C GLN A 103 -2.02 -8.75 -2.43
N TYR A 104 -3.00 -7.92 -2.08
CA TYR A 104 -4.26 -7.75 -2.82
C TYR A 104 -4.48 -6.33 -3.38
N GLY A 105 -3.58 -5.38 -3.12
CA GLY A 105 -3.75 -3.98 -3.54
C GLY A 105 -5.02 -3.37 -2.95
N TYR A 106 -5.90 -2.87 -3.82
CA TYR A 106 -7.21 -2.31 -3.44
C TYR A 106 -8.39 -3.21 -3.83
N ALA A 107 -8.14 -4.50 -4.07
CA ALA A 107 -9.20 -5.44 -4.39
C ALA A 107 -10.16 -5.63 -3.22
N GLY A 108 -11.39 -6.04 -3.53
CA GLY A 108 -12.35 -6.59 -2.57
C GLY A 108 -13.17 -5.57 -1.79
N TYR A 109 -12.87 -4.27 -1.87
CA TYR A 109 -13.58 -3.20 -1.16
C TYR A 109 -14.93 -2.84 -1.80
N SER A 110 -15.85 -3.79 -1.72
CA SER A 110 -17.26 -3.63 -2.09
C SER A 110 -18.13 -4.58 -1.28
N PHE A 111 -19.39 -4.22 -1.13
CA PHE A 111 -20.48 -5.01 -0.60
C PHE A 111 -21.25 -5.68 -1.73
N SER A 112 -21.63 -6.94 -1.52
CA SER A 112 -22.60 -7.65 -2.37
C SER A 112 -23.77 -8.07 -1.50
N THR A 113 -24.94 -8.19 -2.12
CA THR A 113 -26.03 -8.96 -1.53
C THR A 113 -25.80 -10.45 -1.83
N TYR A 114 -26.11 -11.30 -0.86
CA TYR A 114 -25.89 -12.74 -0.94
C TYR A 114 -27.09 -13.46 -0.30
N ASP A 115 -27.55 -14.56 -0.87
CA ASP A 115 -28.63 -15.40 -0.30
C ASP A 115 -29.88 -14.61 0.20
N LEU A 116 -30.34 -13.64 -0.59
CA LEU A 116 -31.62 -12.97 -0.34
C LEU A 116 -32.76 -13.94 -0.69
N ASP A 117 -33.78 -14.05 0.18
CA ASP A 117 -34.98 -14.89 0.03
C ASP A 117 -34.73 -16.41 -0.14
N GLY A 118 -33.73 -16.97 0.55
CA GLY A 118 -33.41 -18.41 0.45
C GLY A 118 -32.84 -18.81 -0.92
N GLY A 119 -32.28 -17.82 -1.63
CA GLY A 119 -31.48 -17.96 -2.84
C GLY A 119 -32.27 -18.11 -4.14
N CYS A 120 -33.30 -18.97 -4.20
CA CYS A 120 -34.05 -19.26 -5.44
C CYS A 120 -35.45 -18.63 -5.53
N ALA A 121 -36.04 -18.15 -4.43
CA ALA A 121 -37.35 -17.49 -4.44
C ALA A 121 -37.20 -15.98 -4.71
N GLY A 122 -36.53 -15.64 -5.82
CA GLY A 122 -36.20 -14.26 -6.15
C GLY A 122 -37.36 -13.50 -6.81
N THR A 123 -38.21 -12.87 -6.01
CA THR A 123 -39.07 -11.77 -6.48
C THR A 123 -39.12 -10.56 -5.54
N LEU A 124 -38.58 -10.63 -4.31
CA LEU A 124 -38.70 -9.56 -3.32
C LEU A 124 -37.40 -9.27 -2.55
N ALA A 125 -36.23 -9.43 -3.18
CA ALA A 125 -35.02 -8.79 -2.66
C ALA A 125 -35.33 -7.30 -2.48
N GLU A 126 -35.49 -6.87 -1.22
CA GLU A 126 -36.08 -5.58 -0.90
C GLU A 126 -35.32 -4.49 -1.66
N PRO A 127 -35.99 -3.67 -2.48
CA PRO A 127 -35.33 -2.64 -3.27
C PRO A 127 -34.42 -1.73 -2.44
N GLU A 128 -34.76 -1.55 -1.15
CA GLU A 128 -33.96 -0.83 -0.16
C GLU A 128 -32.59 -1.47 0.08
N SER A 129 -32.49 -2.77 0.36
CA SER A 129 -31.20 -3.46 0.59
C SER A 129 -30.21 -3.30 -0.59
N LYS A 130 -30.73 -3.30 -1.82
CA LYS A 130 -29.93 -3.08 -3.04
C LYS A 130 -29.49 -1.62 -3.18
N PHE A 131 -30.39 -0.69 -2.91
CA PHE A 131 -30.08 0.74 -2.94
C PHE A 131 -29.05 1.09 -1.87
N GLU A 132 -29.25 0.64 -0.64
CA GLU A 132 -28.35 0.88 0.49
C GLU A 132 -26.96 0.28 0.24
N THR A 133 -26.91 -0.95 -0.27
CA THR A 133 -25.64 -1.58 -0.70
C THR A 133 -24.96 -0.78 -1.81
N THR A 134 -25.72 -0.18 -2.72
CA THR A 134 -25.17 0.66 -3.81
C THR A 134 -24.58 1.96 -3.27
N VAL A 135 -25.27 2.62 -2.34
CA VAL A 135 -24.77 3.84 -1.67
C VAL A 135 -23.50 3.53 -0.88
N ALA A 136 -23.52 2.48 -0.06
CA ALA A 136 -22.36 2.04 0.73
C ALA A 136 -21.16 1.69 -0.16
N ASN A 137 -21.40 1.10 -1.34
CA ASN A 137 -20.35 0.86 -2.35
C ASN A 137 -19.77 2.15 -2.92
N GLY A 138 -20.59 3.17 -3.15
CA GLY A 138 -20.13 4.50 -3.57
C GLY A 138 -19.24 5.15 -2.50
N GLU A 139 -19.59 5.03 -1.24
CA GLU A 139 -18.79 5.52 -0.11
C GLU A 139 -17.45 4.78 -0.03
N PHE A 140 -17.45 3.45 -0.11
CA PHE A 140 -16.20 2.67 -0.14
C PHE A 140 -15.33 3.00 -1.35
N MET A 141 -15.94 3.29 -2.50
CA MET A 141 -15.19 3.72 -3.68
C MET A 141 -14.44 5.03 -3.41
N ILE A 142 -15.08 6.00 -2.75
CA ILE A 142 -14.44 7.27 -2.36
C ILE A 142 -13.35 7.02 -1.32
N ALA A 143 -13.63 6.26 -0.26
CA ALA A 143 -12.67 5.94 0.80
C ALA A 143 -11.42 5.26 0.22
N THR A 144 -11.62 4.25 -0.63
CA THR A 144 -10.53 3.51 -1.28
C THR A 144 -9.75 4.41 -2.22
N ALA A 145 -10.40 5.32 -2.97
CA ALA A 145 -9.71 6.27 -3.85
C ALA A 145 -8.83 7.26 -3.05
N VAL A 146 -9.32 7.78 -1.92
CA VAL A 146 -8.58 8.69 -1.05
C VAL A 146 -7.36 8.00 -0.44
N ILE A 147 -7.54 6.79 0.11
CA ILE A 147 -6.42 6.00 0.64
C ILE A 147 -5.45 5.60 -0.49
N GLY A 148 -5.97 5.28 -1.67
CA GLY A 148 -5.22 5.04 -2.90
C GLY A 148 -4.26 6.17 -3.24
N ALA A 149 -4.80 7.37 -3.37
CA ALA A 149 -4.04 8.58 -3.65
C ALA A 149 -2.99 8.88 -2.56
N SER A 150 -3.38 8.72 -1.29
CA SER A 150 -2.49 8.96 -0.15
C SER A 150 -1.31 8.00 -0.11
N ASN A 151 -1.56 6.69 -0.25
CA ASN A 151 -0.51 5.68 -0.31
C ASN A 151 0.41 5.90 -1.52
N ALA A 152 -0.14 6.18 -2.71
CA ALA A 152 0.67 6.43 -3.89
C ALA A 152 1.56 7.66 -3.75
N LEU A 153 1.11 8.72 -3.08
CA LEU A 153 1.95 9.88 -2.77
C LEU A 153 3.02 9.53 -1.74
N ARG A 154 2.67 8.82 -0.66
CA ARG A 154 3.61 8.42 0.40
C ARG A 154 4.72 7.52 -0.14
N GLU A 155 4.37 6.53 -0.93
CA GLU A 155 5.33 5.60 -1.53
C GLU A 155 6.25 6.31 -2.51
N ARG A 156 5.71 7.22 -3.35
CA ARG A 156 6.53 8.06 -4.23
C ARG A 156 7.43 9.00 -3.44
N ALA A 157 6.93 9.63 -2.38
CA ALA A 157 7.72 10.52 -1.52
C ALA A 157 8.93 9.84 -0.88
N TRP A 158 8.87 8.52 -0.72
CA TRP A 158 9.98 7.70 -0.19
C TRP A 158 10.83 7.01 -1.26
N ASP A 159 10.51 7.18 -2.55
CA ASP A 159 11.32 6.74 -3.68
C ASP A 159 11.84 7.96 -4.46
N PRO A 160 13.00 8.53 -4.05
CA PRO A 160 13.57 9.71 -4.71
C PRO A 160 13.89 9.47 -6.19
N GLN A 161 14.17 8.22 -6.60
CA GLN A 161 14.42 7.90 -8.01
C GLN A 161 13.14 7.91 -8.85
N ALA A 162 12.03 7.41 -8.32
CA ALA A 162 10.75 7.47 -9.03
C ALA A 162 10.26 8.91 -9.28
N LEU A 163 10.62 9.86 -8.41
CA LEU A 163 10.22 11.27 -8.54
C LEU A 163 11.17 12.14 -9.34
N TRP A 164 12.48 11.97 -9.16
CA TRP A 164 13.49 12.88 -9.72
C TRP A 164 14.40 12.20 -10.75
N GLY A 165 14.28 10.90 -10.96
CA GLY A 165 15.11 10.15 -11.91
C GLY A 165 14.97 10.63 -13.35
N TRP A 166 13.87 11.31 -13.70
CA TRP A 166 13.71 11.95 -15.01
C TRP A 166 14.64 13.16 -15.21
N ALA A 167 15.03 13.84 -14.13
CA ALA A 167 15.90 15.02 -14.18
C ALA A 167 17.37 14.64 -14.22
N ASP A 168 17.75 13.46 -13.71
CA ASP A 168 19.12 12.95 -13.72
C ASP A 168 19.78 12.95 -15.12
N PRO A 169 19.16 12.40 -16.20
CA PRO A 169 19.75 12.43 -17.52
C PRO A 169 19.80 13.85 -18.12
N LEU A 170 18.85 14.73 -17.76
CA LEU A 170 18.85 16.12 -18.20
C LEU A 170 20.03 16.88 -17.57
N VAL A 171 20.25 16.71 -16.27
CA VAL A 171 21.37 17.29 -15.54
C VAL A 171 22.69 16.70 -16.04
N ASP A 172 22.79 15.39 -16.21
CA ASP A 172 23.99 14.73 -16.74
C ASP A 172 24.34 15.20 -18.16
N GLN A 173 23.35 15.34 -19.05
CA GLN A 173 23.58 15.88 -20.40
C GLN A 173 23.96 17.36 -20.38
N ALA A 174 23.30 18.19 -19.57
CA ALA A 174 23.65 19.59 -19.43
C ALA A 174 25.06 19.77 -18.88
N THR A 175 25.43 19.00 -17.86
CA THR A 175 26.77 19.02 -17.25
C THR A 175 27.83 18.51 -18.23
N LYS A 176 27.58 17.41 -18.95
CA LYS A 176 28.47 16.91 -20.01
C LYS A 176 28.63 17.92 -21.15
N ALA A 177 27.55 18.56 -21.59
CA ALA A 177 27.60 19.56 -22.65
C ALA A 177 28.42 20.78 -22.22
N VAL A 178 28.22 21.29 -21.00
CA VAL A 178 29.03 22.38 -20.45
C VAL A 178 30.49 21.95 -20.31
N TYR A 179 30.74 20.73 -19.83
CA TYR A 179 32.09 20.19 -19.71
C TYR A 179 32.80 20.05 -21.07
N GLU A 180 32.16 19.46 -22.07
CA GLU A 180 32.74 19.33 -23.41
C GLU A 180 32.99 20.69 -24.06
N LYS A 181 32.06 21.65 -23.92
CA LYS A 181 32.19 22.96 -24.58
C LYS A 181 33.14 23.91 -23.89
N VAL A 182 33.17 23.91 -22.55
CA VAL A 182 34.05 24.79 -21.78
C VAL A 182 35.39 24.10 -21.55
N PHE A 183 35.40 22.89 -20.97
CA PHE A 183 36.64 22.25 -20.56
C PHE A 183 37.42 21.57 -21.69
N SER A 184 36.82 21.09 -22.80
CA SER A 184 37.67 20.60 -23.90
C SER A 184 38.40 21.74 -24.60
N VAL A 185 37.72 22.87 -24.82
CA VAL A 185 38.30 24.03 -25.49
C VAL A 185 39.34 24.70 -24.60
N PHE A 186 38.97 25.06 -23.36
CA PHE A 186 39.90 25.69 -22.43
C PHE A 186 40.95 24.72 -21.89
N GLY A 187 40.64 23.42 -21.77
CA GLY A 187 41.57 22.37 -21.35
C GLY A 187 42.68 22.12 -22.37
N VAL A 188 42.35 22.06 -23.66
CA VAL A 188 43.37 21.96 -24.72
C VAL A 188 44.23 23.22 -24.77
N ILE A 189 43.63 24.41 -24.65
CA ILE A 189 44.38 25.68 -24.63
C ILE A 189 45.30 25.76 -23.40
N THR A 190 44.81 25.41 -22.21
CA THR A 190 45.62 25.41 -20.99
C THR A 190 46.72 24.35 -21.03
N LEU A 191 46.45 23.14 -21.53
CA LEU A 191 47.49 22.13 -21.75
C LEU A 191 48.54 22.58 -22.78
N ALA A 192 48.13 23.28 -23.84
CA ALA A 192 49.06 23.83 -24.83
C ALA A 192 49.94 24.94 -24.22
N VAL A 193 49.36 25.84 -23.42
CA VAL A 193 50.09 26.92 -22.73
C VAL A 193 51.03 26.35 -21.68
N VAL A 194 50.58 25.40 -20.85
CA VAL A 194 51.41 24.71 -19.86
C VAL A 194 52.50 23.89 -20.54
N GLY A 195 52.19 23.19 -21.63
CA GLY A 195 53.15 22.43 -22.43
C GLY A 195 54.25 23.32 -23.01
N LEU A 196 53.88 24.45 -23.63
CA LEU A 196 54.83 25.46 -24.12
C LEU A 196 55.67 26.05 -23.00
N TYR A 197 55.06 26.36 -21.86
CA TYR A 197 55.76 26.86 -20.67
C TYR A 197 56.78 25.85 -20.12
N LEU A 198 56.43 24.57 -20.05
CA LEU A 198 57.32 23.50 -19.60
C LEU A 198 58.46 23.26 -20.60
N ILE A 199 58.20 23.29 -21.91
CA ILE A 199 59.24 23.18 -22.94
C ILE A 199 60.24 24.34 -22.81
N TRP A 200 59.74 25.57 -22.69
CA TRP A 200 60.57 26.76 -22.51
C TRP A 200 61.41 26.69 -21.22
N ARG A 201 60.81 26.24 -20.11
CA ARG A 201 61.51 26.12 -18.83
C ARG A 201 62.44 24.91 -18.73
N SER A 202 62.18 23.82 -19.47
CA SER A 202 63.07 22.64 -19.52
C SER A 202 64.47 22.98 -20.02
N GLN A 203 64.58 24.01 -20.87
CA GLN A 203 65.86 24.53 -21.34
C GLN A 203 66.68 25.23 -20.23
N GLN A 204 66.07 25.55 -19.07
CA GLN A 204 66.71 26.22 -17.93
C GLN A 204 67.12 25.25 -16.79
N ALA A 205 67.03 23.94 -16.98
CA ALA A 205 67.54 22.89 -16.06
C ALA A 205 66.95 22.82 -14.63
N ASP A 206 65.77 23.41 -14.37
CA ASP A 206 65.06 23.30 -13.08
C ASP A 206 64.14 22.06 -13.00
N MET A 207 64.71 20.87 -12.82
CA MET A 207 63.97 19.59 -12.80
C MET A 207 62.97 19.46 -11.62
N GLY A 208 63.22 20.13 -10.50
CA GLY A 208 62.31 20.14 -9.33
C GLY A 208 61.04 20.96 -9.54
N ALA A 209 61.13 22.06 -10.30
CA ALA A 209 59.99 22.93 -10.60
C ALA A 209 59.05 22.32 -11.67
N ALA A 210 59.59 21.51 -12.59
CA ALA A 210 58.80 20.79 -13.59
C ALA A 210 57.96 19.66 -12.99
N THR A 211 58.51 18.93 -12.01
CA THR A 211 57.79 17.83 -11.33
C THR A 211 56.63 18.35 -10.50
N THR A 212 56.82 19.48 -9.80
CA THR A 212 55.76 20.13 -9.01
C THR A 212 54.66 20.71 -9.89
N THR A 213 54.98 21.32 -11.03
CA THR A 213 53.98 21.82 -11.99
C THR A 213 53.16 20.72 -12.66
N ALA A 214 53.79 19.60 -13.03
CA ALA A 214 53.06 18.42 -13.50
C ALA A 214 52.14 17.84 -12.41
N GLY A 215 52.62 17.78 -11.16
CA GLY A 215 51.80 17.38 -10.01
C GLY A 215 50.57 18.27 -9.80
N TRP A 216 50.73 19.60 -9.90
CA TRP A 216 49.62 20.55 -9.84
C TRP A 216 48.63 20.38 -11.00
N ALA A 217 49.11 20.12 -12.21
CA ALA A 217 48.25 19.90 -13.37
C ALA A 217 47.37 18.64 -13.21
N ILE A 218 47.94 17.53 -12.70
CA ILE A 218 47.18 16.30 -12.42
C ILE A 218 46.16 16.55 -11.31
N LEU A 219 46.56 17.25 -10.24
CA LEU A 219 45.66 17.59 -9.13
C LEU A 219 44.48 18.43 -9.61
N ILE A 220 44.72 19.44 -10.46
CA ILE A 220 43.66 20.26 -11.06
C ILE A 220 42.76 19.43 -11.95
N MET A 221 43.29 18.52 -12.78
CA MET A 221 42.46 17.62 -13.58
C MET A 221 41.55 16.75 -12.71
N VAL A 222 42.08 16.14 -11.65
CA VAL A 222 41.29 15.34 -10.71
C VAL A 222 40.23 16.20 -10.02
N ALA A 223 40.59 17.41 -9.57
CA ALA A 223 39.66 18.34 -8.94
C ALA A 223 38.52 18.76 -9.89
N VAL A 224 38.84 19.03 -11.16
CA VAL A 224 37.86 19.38 -12.19
C VAL A 224 36.92 18.22 -12.51
N THR A 225 37.45 17.01 -12.67
CA THR A 225 36.62 15.80 -12.88
C THR A 225 35.73 15.52 -11.67
N ALA A 226 36.24 15.75 -10.46
CA ALA A 226 35.46 15.64 -9.23
C ALA A 226 34.32 16.66 -9.19
N ILE A 227 34.59 17.94 -9.50
CA ILE A 227 33.58 19.02 -9.54
C ILE A 227 32.51 18.74 -10.61
N ALA A 228 32.89 18.19 -11.76
CA ALA A 228 31.94 17.86 -12.84
C ALA A 228 31.01 16.69 -12.47
N ALA A 229 31.53 15.67 -11.79
CA ALA A 229 30.71 14.54 -11.33
C ALA A 229 29.96 14.84 -10.01
N TRP A 230 30.32 15.92 -9.32
CA TRP A 230 29.80 16.25 -7.99
C TRP A 230 28.27 16.40 -7.95
N PRO A 231 27.61 17.19 -8.82
CA PRO A 231 26.19 17.55 -8.63
C PRO A 231 25.25 16.34 -8.60
N VAL A 232 25.47 15.35 -9.46
CA VAL A 232 24.63 14.14 -9.51
C VAL A 232 24.98 13.19 -8.36
N LYS A 233 26.26 13.06 -8.03
CA LYS A 233 26.72 12.14 -7.00
C LYS A 233 26.35 12.62 -5.59
N SER A 234 26.45 13.92 -5.34
CA SER A 234 26.12 14.54 -4.07
C SER A 234 24.62 14.49 -3.78
N ALA A 235 23.78 14.73 -4.80
CA ALA A 235 22.32 14.54 -4.71
C ALA A 235 21.95 13.09 -4.36
N ASN A 236 22.51 12.10 -5.04
CA ASN A 236 22.22 10.68 -4.76
C ASN A 236 22.66 10.25 -3.34
N ILE A 237 23.80 10.76 -2.86
CA ILE A 237 24.28 10.47 -1.49
C ILE A 237 23.36 11.12 -0.45
N ALA A 238 22.93 12.36 -0.68
CA ALA A 238 21.99 13.05 0.19
C ALA A 238 20.64 12.32 0.25
N ASP A 239 20.11 11.92 -0.91
CA ASP A 239 18.85 11.17 -1.02
C ASP A 239 18.92 9.83 -0.24
N GLN A 240 20.01 9.06 -0.39
CA GLN A 240 20.21 7.81 0.35
C GLN A 240 20.31 8.02 1.87
N THR A 241 20.99 9.08 2.30
CA THR A 241 21.16 9.41 3.72
C THR A 241 19.82 9.80 4.36
N LEU A 242 19.03 10.61 3.65
CA LEU A 242 17.68 11.00 4.08
C LEU A 242 16.74 9.80 4.17
N VAL A 243 16.70 8.94 3.14
CA VAL A 243 15.86 7.72 3.19
C VAL A 243 16.27 6.81 4.35
N THR A 244 17.57 6.66 4.61
CA THR A 244 18.08 5.82 5.72
C THR A 244 17.70 6.41 7.08
N THR A 245 17.91 7.71 7.29
CA THR A 245 17.56 8.37 8.57
C THR A 245 16.06 8.37 8.81
N LEU A 246 15.26 8.66 7.78
CA LEU A 246 13.81 8.56 7.84
C LEU A 246 13.35 7.12 8.10
N GLY A 247 14.02 6.12 7.54
CA GLY A 247 13.79 4.71 7.80
C GLY A 247 13.94 4.37 9.28
N VAL A 248 15.03 4.79 9.91
CA VAL A 248 15.28 4.56 11.35
C VAL A 248 14.22 5.23 12.23
N VAL A 249 13.84 6.48 11.91
CA VAL A 249 12.76 7.16 12.64
C VAL A 249 11.45 6.41 12.46
N HIS A 250 11.12 5.98 11.25
CA HIS A 250 9.88 5.25 10.99
C HIS A 250 9.87 3.86 11.62
N ASP A 251 11.01 3.18 11.78
CA ASP A 251 11.09 1.94 12.55
C ASP A 251 10.83 2.18 14.05
N ALA A 252 11.13 3.38 14.55
CA ALA A 252 10.88 3.77 15.94
C ALA A 252 9.43 4.17 16.20
N VAL A 253 8.79 4.92 15.28
CA VAL A 253 7.43 5.50 15.48
C VAL A 253 6.34 4.86 14.62
N GLY A 254 6.70 4.20 13.52
CA GLY A 254 5.78 3.56 12.58
C GLY A 254 5.67 2.04 12.77
N PRO A 255 4.95 1.35 11.87
CA PRO A 255 4.80 -0.11 11.91
C PRO A 255 6.17 -0.80 11.80
N ARG A 256 6.51 -1.59 12.83
CA ARG A 256 7.80 -2.30 12.90
C ARG A 256 7.86 -3.48 11.93
N ALA A 257 9.08 -3.82 11.52
CA ALA A 257 9.33 -4.98 10.66
C ALA A 257 8.96 -6.26 11.41
N GLN A 258 8.24 -7.15 10.76
CA GLN A 258 7.83 -8.43 11.32
C GLN A 258 8.89 -9.51 11.05
N ASN A 259 10.12 -9.26 11.47
CA ASN A 259 11.21 -10.21 11.29
C ASN A 259 11.12 -11.34 12.32
N THR A 260 11.12 -12.59 11.86
CA THR A 260 11.21 -13.75 12.75
C THR A 260 12.67 -13.96 13.13
N ALA A 261 12.96 -14.09 14.44
CA ALA A 261 14.32 -14.23 14.92
C ALA A 261 15.04 -15.45 14.30
N ALA A 262 16.34 -15.29 14.00
CA ALA A 262 17.18 -16.35 13.46
C ALA A 262 17.12 -17.60 14.36
N GLY A 263 16.68 -18.73 13.80
CA GLY A 263 16.49 -20.01 14.51
C GLY A 263 15.05 -20.34 14.92
N LYS A 264 14.07 -19.43 14.72
CA LYS A 264 12.63 -19.69 14.87
C LYS A 264 11.87 -19.70 13.53
N CYS A 265 12.61 -19.68 12.43
CA CYS A 265 12.04 -19.70 11.10
C CYS A 265 11.78 -21.16 10.69
N ASP A 266 10.54 -21.60 10.76
CA ASP A 266 10.13 -22.97 10.37
C ASP A 266 10.07 -23.14 8.84
N ASN A 267 10.13 -22.05 8.07
CA ASN A 267 10.08 -22.09 6.61
C ASN A 267 11.48 -22.22 6.00
N PRO A 268 11.80 -23.30 5.26
CA PRO A 268 13.12 -23.51 4.65
C PRO A 268 13.42 -22.57 3.46
N THR A 269 12.45 -21.76 3.04
CA THR A 269 12.60 -20.86 1.89
C THR A 269 13.45 -19.64 2.26
N PRO A 270 14.50 -19.31 1.49
CA PRO A 270 15.31 -18.12 1.73
C PRO A 270 14.47 -16.84 1.74
N GLY A 271 14.64 -16.01 2.77
CA GLY A 271 13.95 -14.72 2.95
C GLY A 271 12.48 -14.82 3.38
N ALA A 272 11.93 -16.01 3.64
CA ALA A 272 10.52 -16.17 4.03
C ALA A 272 10.18 -15.67 5.44
N CYS A 273 11.19 -15.39 6.25
CA CYS A 273 11.06 -14.93 7.63
C CYS A 273 11.50 -13.49 7.84
N ASP A 274 12.00 -12.85 6.78
CA ASP A 274 12.43 -11.45 6.78
C ASP A 274 11.33 -10.58 6.15
N ASP A 275 10.98 -9.49 6.83
CA ASP A 275 10.06 -8.50 6.30
C ASP A 275 10.77 -7.62 5.29
N ASN A 276 10.61 -7.96 4.01
CA ASN A 276 11.22 -7.26 2.89
C ASN A 276 10.47 -5.97 2.48
N ARG A 277 9.44 -5.55 3.23
CA ARG A 277 8.66 -4.36 2.90
C ARG A 277 9.37 -3.09 3.38
N PRO A 278 9.53 -2.07 2.51
CA PRO A 278 10.05 -0.78 2.96
C PRO A 278 9.07 -0.10 3.94
N PRO A 279 9.55 0.85 4.78
CA PRO A 279 8.71 1.57 5.74
C PRO A 279 7.42 2.16 5.14
N ALA A 280 7.50 2.77 3.95
CA ALA A 280 6.34 3.35 3.28
C ALA A 280 5.25 2.31 2.94
N VAL A 281 5.66 1.13 2.46
CA VAL A 281 4.73 0.03 2.12
C VAL A 281 4.14 -0.61 3.38
N ARG A 282 4.89 -0.74 4.48
CA ARG A 282 4.35 -1.20 5.77
C ARG A 282 3.29 -0.24 6.32
N ALA A 283 3.51 1.06 6.16
CA ALA A 283 2.50 2.06 6.47
C ALA A 283 1.26 1.91 5.56
N SER A 284 1.44 1.69 4.25
CA SER A 284 0.34 1.46 3.31
C SER A 284 -0.47 0.21 3.67
N ASP A 285 0.19 -0.89 4.05
CA ASP A 285 -0.45 -2.10 4.56
C ASP A 285 -1.28 -1.81 5.81
N THR A 286 -0.71 -1.08 6.77
CA THR A 286 -1.39 -0.76 8.04
C THR A 286 -2.61 0.13 7.82
N VAL A 287 -2.49 1.14 6.95
CA VAL A 287 -3.58 2.07 6.63
C VAL A 287 -4.69 1.36 5.88
N THR A 288 -4.36 0.56 4.87
CA THR A 288 -5.34 -0.23 4.13
C THR A 288 -6.05 -1.23 5.05
N GLU A 289 -5.33 -1.87 5.96
CA GLU A 289 -5.93 -2.78 6.95
C GLU A 289 -6.88 -2.04 7.92
N THR A 290 -6.43 -0.92 8.48
CA THR A 290 -7.19 -0.20 9.52
C THR A 290 -8.36 0.62 8.97
N MET A 291 -8.18 1.26 7.81
CA MET A 291 -9.15 2.21 7.24
C MET A 291 -10.10 1.55 6.24
N LEU A 292 -9.65 0.52 5.50
CA LEU A 292 -10.49 -0.13 4.49
C LEU A 292 -10.96 -1.49 4.97
N TYR A 293 -10.04 -2.41 5.27
CA TYR A 293 -10.41 -3.80 5.61
C TYR A 293 -11.27 -3.91 6.87
N ARG A 294 -10.89 -3.24 7.97
CA ARG A 294 -11.71 -3.27 9.19
C ARG A 294 -13.08 -2.61 8.99
N ASN A 295 -13.19 -1.53 8.23
CA ASN A 295 -14.50 -0.94 7.93
C ASN A 295 -15.32 -1.85 7.00
N TRP A 296 -14.68 -2.53 6.05
CA TRP A 296 -15.34 -3.49 5.18
C TRP A 296 -15.89 -4.67 5.99
N LEU A 297 -15.10 -5.21 6.95
CA LEU A 297 -15.58 -6.24 7.87
C LEU A 297 -16.79 -5.80 8.69
N ARG A 298 -16.84 -4.54 9.16
CA ARG A 298 -18.02 -4.01 9.85
C ARG A 298 -19.28 -4.05 8.99
N GLY A 299 -19.17 -3.74 7.70
CA GLY A 299 -20.32 -3.82 6.78
C GLY A 299 -20.66 -5.25 6.33
N VAL A 300 -19.70 -6.18 6.33
CA VAL A 300 -19.90 -7.57 5.88
C VAL A 300 -20.30 -8.52 7.02
N LEU A 301 -19.80 -8.33 8.23
CA LEU A 301 -20.00 -9.22 9.38
C LEU A 301 -20.52 -8.48 10.62
N GLY A 302 -20.91 -7.21 10.49
CA GLY A 302 -21.41 -6.37 11.60
C GLY A 302 -20.29 -5.79 12.49
N SER A 303 -19.19 -6.53 12.68
CA SER A 303 -18.04 -6.09 13.48
C SER A 303 -16.72 -6.54 12.87
N ALA A 304 -15.67 -5.75 13.09
CA ALA A 304 -14.30 -6.12 12.76
C ALA A 304 -13.60 -6.92 13.87
N ASP A 305 -14.16 -6.94 15.07
CA ASP A 305 -13.53 -7.50 16.27
C ASP A 305 -14.23 -8.78 16.78
N SER A 306 -15.34 -9.19 16.17
CA SER A 306 -16.02 -10.44 16.51
C SER A 306 -15.17 -11.67 16.20
N ASP A 307 -15.38 -12.76 16.93
CA ASP A 307 -14.68 -14.03 16.69
C ASP A 307 -14.89 -14.51 15.24
N THR A 308 -16.10 -14.35 14.71
CA THR A 308 -16.45 -14.65 13.31
C THR A 308 -15.61 -13.83 12.33
N ALA A 309 -15.41 -12.53 12.59
CA ALA A 309 -14.57 -11.68 11.75
C ALA A 309 -13.09 -12.03 11.84
N GLN A 310 -12.61 -12.43 13.03
CA GLN A 310 -11.23 -12.84 13.21
C GLN A 310 -10.92 -14.19 12.56
N LYS A 311 -11.86 -15.15 12.58
CA LYS A 311 -11.73 -16.46 11.93
C LYS A 311 -11.90 -16.39 10.42
N TYR A 312 -13.03 -15.85 9.97
CA TYR A 312 -13.47 -15.96 8.59
C TYR A 312 -13.22 -14.71 7.74
N GLY A 313 -12.94 -13.55 8.36
CA GLY A 313 -12.83 -12.28 7.65
C GLY A 313 -11.74 -12.28 6.56
N ARG A 314 -10.55 -12.79 6.86
CA ARG A 314 -9.44 -12.83 5.88
C ARG A 314 -9.73 -13.82 4.75
N ALA A 315 -10.35 -14.95 5.08
CA ALA A 315 -10.72 -15.98 4.11
C ALA A 315 -11.85 -15.53 3.17
N LEU A 316 -12.84 -14.78 3.69
CA LEU A 316 -13.87 -14.13 2.89
C LEU A 316 -13.29 -13.05 2.00
N TYR A 317 -12.36 -12.26 2.53
CA TYR A 317 -11.69 -11.22 1.76
C TYR A 317 -10.89 -11.84 0.60
N ASP A 318 -10.05 -12.85 0.87
CA ASP A 318 -9.31 -13.60 -0.15
C ASP A 318 -10.26 -14.21 -1.22
N ALA A 319 -11.42 -14.74 -0.82
CA ALA A 319 -12.41 -15.25 -1.76
C ALA A 319 -13.01 -14.18 -2.69
N ARG A 320 -12.92 -12.89 -2.33
CA ARG A 320 -13.44 -11.74 -3.08
C ARG A 320 -12.35 -10.89 -3.76
N SER A 321 -11.09 -11.12 -3.44
CA SER A 321 -9.96 -10.38 -3.99
C SER A 321 -9.04 -11.31 -4.77
N PHE A 322 -8.60 -10.86 -5.94
CA PHE A 322 -7.43 -11.47 -6.58
C PHE A 322 -6.18 -10.88 -5.96
N SER A 323 -5.22 -11.74 -5.64
CA SER A 323 -3.86 -11.29 -5.33
C SER A 323 -3.16 -10.77 -6.60
N TRP A 324 -2.08 -10.02 -6.42
CA TRP A 324 -1.23 -9.58 -7.53
C TRP A 324 -0.71 -10.72 -8.39
N ASP A 325 -0.41 -11.88 -7.78
CA ASP A 325 0.07 -13.06 -8.50
C ASP A 325 -1.03 -13.76 -9.28
N GLU A 326 -2.23 -13.88 -8.72
CA GLU A 326 -3.39 -14.41 -9.45
C GLU A 326 -3.77 -13.51 -10.62
N ALA A 327 -3.79 -12.19 -10.41
CA ALA A 327 -4.03 -11.21 -11.45
C ALA A 327 -2.98 -11.32 -12.57
N GLN A 328 -1.70 -11.48 -12.22
CA GLN A 328 -0.64 -11.66 -13.22
C GLN A 328 -0.79 -12.97 -13.99
N LYS A 329 -1.05 -14.10 -13.32
CA LYS A 329 -1.28 -15.40 -13.97
C LYS A 329 -2.44 -15.36 -14.95
N MET A 330 -3.51 -14.64 -14.62
CA MET A 330 -4.65 -14.45 -15.53
C MET A 330 -4.33 -13.54 -16.72
N ARG A 331 -3.47 -12.54 -16.54
CA ARG A 331 -2.96 -11.70 -17.65
C ARG A 331 -2.07 -12.52 -18.59
N ASP A 332 -1.19 -13.35 -18.03
CA ASP A 332 -0.26 -14.19 -18.79
C ASP A 332 -0.98 -15.34 -19.51
N ASN A 333 -2.01 -15.92 -18.88
CA ASN A 333 -2.83 -16.97 -19.46
C ASN A 333 -4.33 -16.77 -19.16
N PRO A 334 -5.06 -16.09 -20.07
CA PRO A 334 -6.49 -15.82 -19.92
C PRO A 334 -7.38 -17.06 -19.73
N LYS A 335 -6.92 -18.26 -20.12
CA LYS A 335 -7.68 -19.50 -19.97
C LYS A 335 -7.84 -19.94 -18.52
N THR A 336 -6.98 -19.46 -17.62
CA THR A 336 -7.04 -19.79 -16.18
C THR A 336 -8.11 -19.00 -15.44
N ARG A 337 -8.59 -17.89 -16.02
CA ARG A 337 -9.54 -16.97 -15.38
C ARG A 337 -10.85 -17.64 -14.93
N PRO A 338 -11.54 -18.45 -15.76
CA PRO A 338 -12.80 -19.08 -15.34
C PRO A 338 -12.60 -20.00 -14.14
N SER A 339 -11.57 -20.85 -14.16
CA SER A 339 -11.28 -21.77 -13.06
C SER A 339 -10.91 -21.04 -11.77
N THR A 340 -10.16 -19.94 -11.84
CA THR A 340 -9.80 -19.15 -10.65
C THR A 340 -11.03 -18.45 -10.06
N ILE A 341 -11.90 -17.88 -10.90
CA ILE A 341 -13.16 -17.27 -10.44
C ILE A 341 -14.03 -18.33 -9.76
N THR A 342 -14.22 -19.49 -10.37
CA THR A 342 -15.03 -20.57 -9.79
C THR A 342 -14.46 -21.05 -8.46
N ALA A 343 -13.14 -21.24 -8.36
CA ALA A 343 -12.50 -21.65 -7.10
C ALA A 343 -12.73 -20.64 -5.96
N LYS A 344 -12.57 -19.34 -6.25
CA LYS A 344 -12.82 -18.24 -5.28
C LYS A 344 -14.31 -18.17 -4.89
N GLN A 345 -15.21 -18.35 -5.84
CA GLN A 345 -16.66 -18.40 -5.60
C GLN A 345 -17.06 -19.61 -4.76
N ASP A 346 -16.43 -20.76 -4.96
CA ASP A 346 -16.65 -21.96 -4.16
C ASP A 346 -16.13 -21.77 -2.73
N GLN A 347 -14.96 -21.16 -2.57
CA GLN A 347 -14.44 -20.76 -1.26
C GLN A 347 -15.40 -19.82 -0.53
N TRP A 348 -15.92 -18.78 -1.22
CA TRP A 348 -16.92 -17.88 -0.65
C TRP A 348 -18.15 -18.64 -0.15
N LYS A 349 -18.71 -19.55 -0.97
CA LYS A 349 -19.89 -20.34 -0.59
C LYS A 349 -19.63 -21.20 0.64
N ARG A 350 -18.49 -21.91 0.69
CA ARG A 350 -18.12 -22.76 1.85
C ARG A 350 -18.05 -21.93 3.13
N ILE A 351 -17.33 -20.81 3.10
CA ILE A 351 -17.17 -19.96 4.28
C ILE A 351 -18.50 -19.34 4.70
N ALA A 352 -19.29 -18.85 3.74
CA ALA A 352 -20.60 -18.28 4.04
C ALA A 352 -21.55 -19.30 4.68
N GLU A 353 -21.52 -20.56 4.23
CA GLU A 353 -22.31 -21.63 4.82
C GLU A 353 -21.86 -21.98 6.24
N THR A 354 -20.54 -22.01 6.49
CA THR A 354 -20.01 -22.19 7.85
C THR A 354 -20.41 -21.05 8.77
N ILE A 355 -20.32 -19.80 8.31
CA ILE A 355 -20.76 -18.62 9.09
C ILE A 355 -22.25 -18.74 9.44
N ARG A 356 -23.09 -19.21 8.52
CA ARG A 356 -24.52 -19.42 8.79
C ARG A 356 -24.77 -20.38 9.96
N ILE A 357 -23.92 -21.39 10.12
CA ILE A 357 -24.04 -22.39 11.18
C ILE A 357 -23.46 -21.85 12.50
N ASP A 358 -22.30 -21.21 12.44
CA ASP A 358 -21.56 -20.75 13.61
C ASP A 358 -22.12 -19.45 14.22
N ASP A 359 -22.51 -18.50 13.36
CA ASP A 359 -22.94 -17.16 13.74
C ASP A 359 -24.02 -16.64 12.75
N PRO A 360 -25.31 -16.97 13.02
CA PRO A 360 -26.42 -16.52 12.21
C PRO A 360 -26.56 -14.99 12.12
N GLU A 361 -26.15 -14.25 13.16
CA GLU A 361 -26.22 -12.79 13.17
C GLU A 361 -25.22 -12.19 12.18
N ALA A 362 -23.96 -12.65 12.20
CA ALA A 362 -22.98 -12.24 11.21
C ALA A 362 -23.37 -12.65 9.78
N TYR A 363 -24.08 -13.77 9.62
CA TYR A 363 -24.61 -14.18 8.32
C TYR A 363 -25.65 -13.18 7.76
N ASP A 364 -26.45 -12.55 8.61
CA ASP A 364 -27.41 -11.52 8.16
C ASP A 364 -26.72 -10.28 7.59
N TYR A 365 -25.63 -9.82 8.21
CA TYR A 365 -24.78 -8.78 7.63
C TYR A 365 -24.16 -9.21 6.30
N LEU A 366 -23.74 -10.48 6.18
CA LEU A 366 -23.15 -11.03 4.96
C LEU A 366 -24.17 -11.06 3.80
N ARG A 367 -25.41 -11.43 4.10
CA ARG A 367 -26.53 -11.42 3.15
C ARG A 367 -26.85 -10.01 2.64
N GLY A 368 -26.66 -9.02 3.51
CA GLY A 368 -26.93 -7.63 3.22
C GLY A 368 -28.36 -7.21 3.50
N VAL A 369 -29.05 -7.92 4.40
CA VAL A 369 -30.34 -7.49 4.93
C VAL A 369 -30.19 -6.25 5.82
N ASN A 370 -29.04 -6.09 6.49
CA ASN A 370 -28.71 -4.90 7.30
C ASN A 370 -28.03 -3.81 6.46
N GLY A 371 -28.71 -3.27 5.45
CA GLY A 371 -28.11 -2.32 4.51
C GLY A 371 -27.79 -0.95 5.12
N MET A 372 -28.57 -0.48 6.10
CA MET A 372 -28.28 0.76 6.84
C MET A 372 -26.95 0.72 7.60
N ASP A 373 -26.58 -0.44 8.16
CA ASP A 373 -25.29 -0.60 8.84
C ASP A 373 -24.12 -0.59 7.86
N ARG A 374 -24.34 -1.04 6.62
CA ARG A 374 -23.34 -0.93 5.53
C ARG A 374 -23.11 0.52 5.13
N ILE A 375 -24.15 1.35 5.08
CA ILE A 375 -24.01 2.80 4.87
C ILE A 375 -23.23 3.41 6.04
N GLY A 376 -23.56 3.04 7.28
CA GLY A 376 -22.80 3.50 8.46
C GLY A 376 -21.31 3.16 8.36
N ALA A 377 -20.98 1.91 7.98
CA ALA A 377 -19.61 1.47 7.79
C ALA A 377 -18.90 2.19 6.63
N GLY A 378 -19.60 2.42 5.52
CA GLY A 378 -19.08 3.17 4.36
C GLY A 378 -18.79 4.63 4.70
N PHE A 379 -19.73 5.31 5.36
CA PHE A 379 -19.55 6.68 5.83
C PHE A 379 -18.37 6.82 6.80
N ILE A 380 -18.24 5.91 7.77
CA ILE A 380 -17.09 5.88 8.69
C ILE A 380 -15.78 5.68 7.92
N ALA A 381 -15.76 4.79 6.92
CA ALA A 381 -14.59 4.60 6.08
C ALA A 381 -14.19 5.87 5.32
N VAL A 382 -15.15 6.60 4.76
CA VAL A 382 -14.90 7.88 4.07
C VAL A 382 -14.34 8.92 5.03
N LEU A 383 -14.95 9.10 6.20
CA LEU A 383 -14.49 10.09 7.19
C LEU A 383 -13.08 9.75 7.67
N ALA A 384 -12.84 8.49 8.02
CA ALA A 384 -11.53 8.02 8.47
C ALA A 384 -10.47 8.19 7.38
N ALA A 385 -10.79 7.84 6.13
CA ALA A 385 -9.90 8.01 4.99
C ALA A 385 -9.55 9.48 4.74
N LEU A 386 -10.54 10.39 4.79
CA LEU A 386 -10.31 11.82 4.61
C LEU A 386 -9.45 12.42 5.72
N MET A 387 -9.75 12.10 6.99
CA MET A 387 -8.96 12.60 8.12
C MET A 387 -7.53 12.09 8.09
N PHE A 388 -7.35 10.80 7.79
CA PHE A 388 -6.03 10.20 7.65
C PHE A 388 -5.26 10.85 6.48
N ALA A 389 -5.89 10.95 5.30
CA ALA A 389 -5.23 11.48 4.11
C ALA A 389 -4.81 12.94 4.29
N MET A 390 -5.58 13.79 4.98
CA MET A 390 -5.13 15.17 5.25
C MET A 390 -3.78 15.23 5.97
N PHE A 391 -3.61 14.39 7.00
CA PHE A 391 -2.35 14.30 7.73
C PHE A 391 -1.24 13.67 6.88
N ASP A 392 -1.53 12.52 6.25
CA ASP A 392 -0.57 11.74 5.49
C ASP A 392 -0.07 12.46 4.23
N LEU A 393 -0.95 13.16 3.51
CA LEU A 393 -0.59 14.00 2.37
C LEU A 393 0.30 15.18 2.82
N THR A 394 -0.03 15.82 3.95
CA THR A 394 0.79 16.92 4.48
C THR A 394 2.18 16.43 4.88
N ALA A 395 2.27 15.30 5.58
CA ALA A 395 3.54 14.70 5.97
C ALA A 395 4.37 14.31 4.74
N SER A 396 3.74 13.66 3.75
CA SER A 396 4.39 13.29 2.49
C SER A 396 4.90 14.51 1.73
N LEU A 397 4.11 15.60 1.66
CA LEU A 397 4.53 16.86 1.04
C LEU A 397 5.69 17.52 1.77
N LEU A 398 5.72 17.50 3.11
CA LEU A 398 6.85 18.03 3.88
C LEU A 398 8.13 17.24 3.61
N VAL A 399 8.02 15.91 3.48
CA VAL A 399 9.17 15.06 3.16
C VAL A 399 9.67 15.35 1.74
N LEU A 400 8.75 15.47 0.78
CA LEU A 400 9.08 15.88 -0.59
C LEU A 400 9.79 17.24 -0.65
N LEU A 401 9.28 18.23 0.08
CA LEU A 401 9.90 19.55 0.18
C LEU A 401 11.27 19.46 0.86
N GLY A 402 11.42 18.63 1.87
CA GLY A 402 12.71 18.34 2.51
C GLY A 402 13.72 17.83 1.50
N PHE A 403 13.39 16.77 0.76
CA PHE A 403 14.24 16.23 -0.31
C PHE A 403 14.58 17.29 -1.36
N LEU A 404 13.60 18.08 -1.80
CA LEU A 404 13.82 19.15 -2.77
C LEU A 404 14.82 20.20 -2.27
N ILE A 405 14.67 20.65 -1.02
CA ILE A 405 15.58 21.64 -0.41
C ILE A 405 16.98 21.07 -0.27
N PHE A 406 17.13 19.84 0.23
CA PHE A 406 18.44 19.21 0.37
C PHE A 406 19.11 19.02 -0.99
N ARG A 407 18.37 18.62 -2.01
CA ARG A 407 18.89 18.44 -3.37
C ARG A 407 19.24 19.75 -4.08
N TRP A 408 18.60 20.86 -3.69
CA TRP A 408 18.98 22.21 -4.15
C TRP A 408 20.16 22.81 -3.37
N ALA A 409 20.32 22.44 -2.10
CA ALA A 409 21.36 22.97 -1.23
C ALA A 409 22.74 22.33 -1.48
N VAL A 410 22.74 21.10 -1.99
CA VAL A 410 23.92 20.31 -2.34
C VAL A 410 24.26 20.49 -3.81
#